data_AF-A0A7S3G7D7-F1
#
_entry.id   AF-A0A7S3G7D7-F1
#
_cell.length_a   1.000
_cell.length_b   1.000
_cell.length_c   1.000
_cell.angle_alpha   90.00
_cell.angle_beta   90.00
_cell.angle_gamma   90.00
#
_symmetry.space_group_name_H-M   'P 1'
#
loop_
_entity.id
_entity.type
_entity.pdbx_description
1 polymer ?
#
loop_
_entity_poly.entity_id
_entity_poly.type
_entity_poly.pdbx_seq_one_letter_code
_entity_poly.pdbx_strand_id
1 'polypeptide(L)'
;MEGDEDQEYSANNYQIIPDLSFGRENVPVKLVADVSQIELNEDNFPYFNYITESKPTVGIQLEEDLYRLPCCACEDRCDPLTCSCCKSGPFFDEDHCLVQTDNRSILSCNSNCACSTDCPQRCVAGGVTLPLQVSWMGKKGWSLRCEADISAGRFVIEYVGKAHSCCVSVVLHLYLFC
;
A
#
# COMPACT_ATOMS: atom_id res chain seq x y z
N MET A 1 -50.12 22.16 26.27
CA MET A 1 -49.33 21.02 26.76
C MET A 1 -48.69 20.45 25.53
N GLU A 2 -47.54 21.01 25.20
CA GLU A 2 -46.68 20.55 24.13
C GLU A 2 -46.21 19.14 24.52
N GLY A 3 -46.45 18.17 23.64
CA GLY A 3 -45.96 16.82 23.81
C GLY A 3 -44.52 16.80 23.36
N ASP A 4 -43.62 16.60 24.31
CA ASP A 4 -42.19 16.43 24.12
C ASP A 4 -41.91 15.37 23.04
N GLU A 5 -41.24 15.79 21.97
CA GLU A 5 -40.58 14.89 21.02
C GLU A 5 -39.35 14.32 21.73
N ASP A 6 -39.48 13.13 22.31
CA ASP A 6 -38.34 12.32 22.73
C ASP A 6 -37.61 11.81 21.48
N GLN A 7 -36.80 12.68 20.87
CA GLN A 7 -35.79 12.31 19.90
C GLN A 7 -34.53 11.84 20.64
N GLU A 8 -34.45 10.55 20.88
CA GLU A 8 -33.25 9.87 21.36
C GLU A 8 -32.21 9.78 20.21
N TYR A 9 -31.55 10.89 19.87
CA TYR A 9 -30.39 10.92 18.97
C TYR A 9 -29.11 10.63 19.75
N SER A 10 -28.78 9.36 19.89
CA SER A 10 -27.44 8.92 20.28
C SER A 10 -27.04 7.69 19.46
N ALA A 11 -26.52 7.94 18.26
CA ALA A 11 -25.71 6.97 17.53
C ALA A 11 -24.52 7.74 16.98
N ASN A 12 -23.29 7.34 17.36
CA ASN A 12 -22.04 8.04 17.04
C ASN A 12 -22.03 8.63 15.62
N ASN A 13 -21.69 9.92 15.49
CA ASN A 13 -21.43 10.59 14.20
C ASN A 13 -20.19 10.04 13.47
N TYR A 14 -19.71 8.86 13.84
CA TYR A 14 -18.51 8.26 13.30
C TYR A 14 -18.85 6.97 12.56
N GLN A 15 -18.41 6.88 11.31
CA GLN A 15 -18.31 5.63 10.59
C GLN A 15 -16.94 5.00 10.90
N ILE A 16 -16.97 3.76 11.38
CA ILE A 16 -15.76 2.98 11.63
C ILE A 16 -15.86 1.68 10.83
N ILE A 17 -14.90 1.47 9.93
CA ILE A 17 -14.70 0.18 9.26
C ILE A 17 -13.39 -0.39 9.81
N PRO A 18 -13.42 -1.50 10.57
CA PRO A 18 -12.23 -2.06 11.18
C PRO A 18 -11.16 -2.48 10.17
N ASP A 19 -11.59 -2.91 8.98
CA ASP A 19 -10.67 -3.30 7.90
C ASP A 19 -11.34 -3.19 6.53
N LEU A 20 -10.86 -2.25 5.71
CA LEU A 20 -11.24 -2.04 4.32
C LEU A 20 -10.70 -3.13 3.39
N SER A 21 -9.63 -3.83 3.79
CA SER A 21 -9.01 -4.87 2.97
C SER A 21 -9.77 -6.21 3.04
N PHE A 22 -10.66 -6.37 4.02
CA PHE A 22 -11.37 -7.62 4.31
C PHE A 22 -10.41 -8.79 4.56
N GLY A 23 -9.32 -8.56 5.29
CA GLY A 23 -8.31 -9.55 5.65
C GLY A 23 -7.37 -9.94 4.52
N ARG A 24 -7.32 -9.15 3.42
CA ARG A 24 -6.44 -9.43 2.27
C ARG A 24 -5.02 -8.89 2.46
N GLU A 25 -4.85 -7.91 3.33
CA GLU A 25 -3.54 -7.36 3.71
C GLU A 25 -3.00 -8.02 4.98
N ASN A 26 -1.69 -7.90 5.22
CA ASN A 26 -1.06 -8.47 6.42
C ASN A 26 -1.44 -7.73 7.71
N VAL A 27 -1.84 -6.46 7.60
CA VAL A 27 -2.31 -5.61 8.70
C VAL A 27 -3.62 -4.94 8.26
N PRO A 28 -4.64 -4.84 9.13
CA PRO A 28 -5.92 -4.23 8.77
C PRO A 28 -5.76 -2.75 8.39
N VAL A 29 -6.46 -2.34 7.32
CA VAL A 29 -6.52 -0.95 6.87
C VAL A 29 -7.83 -0.33 7.35
N LYS A 30 -7.78 0.46 8.41
CA LYS A 30 -8.98 0.99 9.07
C LYS A 30 -9.58 2.16 8.28
N LEU A 31 -10.89 2.37 8.39
CA LEU A 31 -11.53 3.65 8.07
C LEU A 31 -12.13 4.23 9.33
N VAL A 32 -11.82 5.50 9.61
CA VAL A 32 -12.45 6.27 10.69
C VAL A 32 -12.81 7.64 10.15
N ALA A 33 -14.10 7.94 10.15
CA ALA A 33 -14.61 9.17 9.54
C ALA A 33 -15.75 9.75 10.36
N ASP A 34 -15.68 11.04 10.68
CA ASP A 34 -16.80 11.80 11.22
C ASP A 34 -17.76 12.12 10.07
N VAL A 35 -18.89 11.42 10.00
CA VAL A 35 -19.85 11.56 8.91
C VAL A 35 -20.56 12.91 8.93
N SER A 36 -20.53 13.66 10.03
CA SER A 36 -21.06 15.03 10.07
C SER A 36 -20.24 16.00 9.22
N GLN A 37 -19.00 15.64 8.90
CA GLN A 37 -18.09 16.47 8.09
C GLN A 37 -18.08 16.08 6.60
N ILE A 38 -18.91 15.11 6.20
CA ILE A 38 -18.90 14.50 4.88
C ILE A 38 -20.29 14.62 4.26
N GLU A 39 -20.39 15.26 3.11
CA GLU A 39 -21.65 15.33 2.37
C GLU A 39 -21.90 14.02 1.58
N LEU A 40 -22.18 12.90 2.28
CA LEU A 40 -22.27 11.56 1.68
C LEU A 40 -23.07 11.54 0.37
N ASN A 41 -22.40 11.31 -0.74
CA ASN A 41 -22.97 11.11 -2.07
C ASN A 41 -22.17 10.06 -2.85
N GLU A 42 -22.63 9.70 -4.06
CA GLU A 42 -21.96 8.67 -4.88
C GLU A 42 -20.52 9.07 -5.29
N ASP A 43 -20.24 10.37 -5.45
CA ASP A 43 -18.89 10.90 -5.74
C ASP A 43 -17.98 10.96 -4.48
N ASN A 44 -18.68 10.96 -3.36
CA ASN A 44 -18.35 11.10 -1.97
C ASN A 44 -17.77 9.95 -1.15
N PHE A 45 -18.56 8.89 -1.12
CA PHE A 45 -18.31 7.72 -0.31
C PHE A 45 -17.69 6.66 -1.20
N PRO A 46 -16.52 6.12 -0.84
CA PRO A 46 -15.78 5.29 -1.75
C PRO A 46 -16.42 3.89 -1.74
N TYR A 47 -17.41 3.68 -2.61
CA TYR A 47 -17.82 2.34 -3.02
C TYR A 47 -16.75 1.81 -3.99
N PHE A 48 -15.76 1.12 -3.47
CA PHE A 48 -14.72 0.48 -4.28
C PHE A 48 -14.56 -0.98 -3.89
N ASN A 49 -14.09 -1.76 -4.87
CA ASN A 49 -13.62 -3.11 -4.62
C ASN A 49 -12.16 -3.03 -4.24
N TYR A 50 -11.83 -3.32 -2.98
CA TYR A 50 -10.44 -3.40 -2.53
C TYR A 50 -9.71 -4.49 -3.32
N ILE A 51 -8.59 -4.13 -3.94
CA ILE A 51 -7.69 -5.05 -4.66
C ILE A 51 -6.29 -4.93 -4.06
N THR A 52 -5.57 -6.04 -4.00
CA THR A 52 -4.18 -6.11 -3.52
C THR A 52 -3.16 -6.19 -4.65
N GLU A 53 -3.63 -6.40 -5.89
CA GLU A 53 -2.80 -6.54 -7.07
C GLU A 53 -3.42 -5.77 -8.23
N SER A 54 -2.56 -5.13 -9.03
CA SER A 54 -2.98 -4.39 -10.22
C SER A 54 -3.56 -5.34 -11.27
N LYS A 55 -4.73 -4.97 -11.83
CA LYS A 55 -5.42 -5.77 -12.86
C LYS A 55 -5.17 -5.19 -14.24
N PRO A 56 -4.58 -5.93 -15.19
CA PRO A 56 -4.47 -5.47 -16.57
C PRO A 56 -5.86 -5.32 -17.19
N THR A 57 -6.07 -4.24 -17.95
CA THR A 57 -7.32 -4.05 -18.71
C THR A 57 -7.20 -4.72 -20.08
N VAL A 58 -8.35 -5.05 -20.68
CA VAL A 58 -8.47 -5.70 -22.00
C VAL A 58 -7.54 -5.02 -23.02
N GLY A 59 -6.67 -5.80 -23.66
CA GLY A 59 -5.71 -5.34 -24.67
C GLY A 59 -4.29 -5.08 -24.15
N ILE A 60 -4.06 -5.12 -22.83
CA ILE A 60 -2.71 -5.21 -22.27
C ILE A 60 -2.35 -6.68 -22.11
N GLN A 61 -1.46 -7.17 -22.98
CA GLN A 61 -0.70 -8.37 -22.67
C GLN A 61 0.52 -7.91 -21.88
N LEU A 62 0.50 -8.08 -20.56
CA LEU A 62 1.75 -8.11 -19.82
C LEU A 62 2.50 -9.30 -20.40
N GLU A 63 3.63 -9.07 -21.08
CA GLU A 63 4.51 -10.17 -21.44
C GLU A 63 4.95 -10.80 -20.12
N GLU A 64 4.28 -11.88 -19.72
CA GLU A 64 4.62 -12.72 -18.59
C GLU A 64 5.88 -13.53 -18.92
N ASP A 65 6.96 -12.85 -19.29
CA ASP A 65 8.31 -13.41 -19.21
C ASP A 65 8.76 -13.41 -17.73
N LEU A 66 7.87 -13.87 -16.83
CA LEU A 66 8.14 -14.09 -15.41
C LEU A 66 9.39 -14.96 -15.24
N TYR A 67 9.64 -15.87 -16.19
CA TYR A 67 10.82 -16.73 -16.26
C TYR A 67 12.13 -16.00 -16.58
N ARG A 68 12.09 -14.73 -17.02
CA ARG A 68 13.26 -13.91 -17.37
C ARG A 68 13.50 -12.78 -16.38
N LEU A 69 12.68 -12.69 -15.32
CA LEU A 69 12.92 -11.73 -14.25
C LEU A 69 14.28 -12.03 -13.61
N PRO A 70 15.16 -11.02 -13.49
CA PRO A 70 16.43 -11.17 -12.78
C PRO A 70 16.18 -11.70 -11.36
N CYS A 71 17.04 -12.62 -10.93
CA CYS A 71 16.95 -13.23 -9.60
C CYS A 71 18.34 -13.49 -9.00
N CYS A 72 18.37 -13.67 -7.68
CA CYS A 72 19.56 -14.06 -6.94
C CYS A 72 19.47 -15.51 -6.47
N ALA A 73 20.64 -16.13 -6.29
CA ALA A 73 20.78 -17.48 -5.73
C ALA A 73 21.21 -17.48 -4.25
N CYS A 74 20.97 -16.38 -3.52
CA CYS A 74 21.23 -16.31 -2.08
C CYS A 74 20.38 -17.33 -1.32
N GLU A 75 20.94 -18.02 -0.34
CA GLU A 75 20.23 -19.09 0.42
C GLU A 75 19.42 -18.56 1.61
N ASP A 76 19.69 -17.34 2.06
CA ASP A 76 19.04 -16.67 3.19
C ASP A 76 18.66 -15.23 2.78
N ARG A 77 18.74 -14.26 3.69
CA ARG A 77 18.59 -12.83 3.39
C ARG A 77 19.68 -12.33 2.42
N CYS A 78 19.32 -11.41 1.53
CA CYS A 78 20.26 -10.84 0.58
C CYS A 78 21.22 -9.86 1.26
N ASP A 79 22.52 -10.13 1.15
CA ASP A 79 23.58 -9.21 1.57
C ASP A 79 23.86 -8.17 0.46
N PRO A 80 23.80 -6.86 0.77
CA PRO A 80 24.06 -5.78 -0.20
C PRO A 80 25.40 -5.88 -0.93
N LEU A 81 26.43 -6.46 -0.29
CA LEU A 81 27.78 -6.56 -0.84
C LEU A 81 27.95 -7.72 -1.82
N THR A 82 27.06 -8.72 -1.78
CA THR A 82 27.24 -9.97 -2.54
C THR A 82 26.06 -10.25 -3.49
N CYS A 83 24.83 -9.92 -3.10
CA CYS A 83 23.63 -10.22 -3.87
C CYS A 83 23.56 -9.45 -5.21
N SER A 84 23.19 -10.16 -6.28
CA SER A 84 22.94 -9.56 -7.60
C SER A 84 21.77 -8.56 -7.56
N CYS A 85 20.67 -8.87 -6.87
CA CYS A 85 19.50 -7.99 -6.77
C CYS A 85 19.83 -6.67 -6.08
N CYS A 86 20.57 -6.71 -4.96
CA CYS A 86 20.98 -5.52 -4.23
C CYS A 86 22.01 -4.68 -5.01
N LYS A 87 22.87 -5.30 -5.82
CA LYS A 87 23.84 -4.57 -6.64
C LYS A 87 23.21 -3.86 -7.84
N SER A 88 22.04 -4.28 -8.28
CA SER A 88 21.35 -3.70 -9.43
C SER A 88 20.81 -2.29 -9.19
N GLY A 89 20.64 -1.87 -7.94
CA GLY A 89 20.06 -0.57 -7.62
C GLY A 89 20.08 -0.27 -6.11
N PRO A 90 19.19 0.61 -5.66
CA PRO A 90 18.91 0.82 -4.24
C PRO A 90 18.53 -0.47 -3.51
N PHE A 91 18.91 -0.58 -2.23
CA PHE A 91 18.63 -1.74 -1.39
C PHE A 91 18.12 -1.35 0.00
N PHE A 92 17.47 -2.30 0.66
CA PHE A 92 16.89 -2.14 2.00
C PHE A 92 17.79 -2.77 3.07
N ASP A 93 17.86 -2.16 4.24
CA ASP A 93 18.43 -2.77 5.46
C ASP A 93 17.49 -3.78 6.11
N GLU A 94 17.93 -4.38 7.20
CA GLU A 94 17.16 -5.36 7.99
C GLU A 94 15.85 -4.79 8.57
N ASP A 95 15.76 -3.47 8.74
CA ASP A 95 14.55 -2.76 9.16
C ASP A 95 13.63 -2.41 7.99
N HIS A 96 13.93 -2.96 6.80
CA HIS A 96 13.22 -2.71 5.54
C HIS A 96 13.17 -1.22 5.18
N CYS A 97 14.22 -0.47 5.52
CA CYS A 97 14.42 0.92 5.18
C CYS A 97 15.44 1.05 4.04
N LEU A 98 15.12 1.90 3.07
CA LEU A 98 15.98 2.17 1.93
C LEU A 98 17.23 2.94 2.38
N VAL A 99 18.40 2.31 2.33
CA VAL A 99 19.65 2.90 2.86
C VAL A 99 20.40 3.71 1.81
N GLN A 100 20.35 3.27 0.56
CA GLN A 100 21.06 3.89 -0.55
C GLN A 100 20.08 4.24 -1.65
N THR A 101 19.90 5.53 -1.92
CA THR A 101 19.20 6.00 -3.12
C THR A 101 20.20 6.35 -4.20
N ASP A 102 19.97 5.84 -5.40
CA ASP A 102 20.61 6.35 -6.61
C ASP A 102 19.56 6.48 -7.73
N ASN A 103 20.00 6.87 -8.94
CA ASN A 103 19.09 7.10 -10.07
C ASN A 103 18.60 5.81 -10.76
N ARG A 104 18.91 4.63 -10.21
CA ARG A 104 18.49 3.33 -10.75
C ARG A 104 17.20 2.87 -10.07
N SER A 105 16.47 2.00 -10.75
CA SER A 105 15.28 1.37 -10.19
C SER A 105 15.63 0.37 -9.10
N ILE A 106 14.77 0.27 -8.09
CA ILE A 106 14.80 -0.81 -7.11
C ILE A 106 14.46 -2.12 -7.82
N LEU A 107 15.31 -3.13 -7.67
CA LEU A 107 15.01 -4.50 -8.08
C LEU A 107 14.57 -5.29 -6.86
N SER A 108 13.25 -5.48 -6.70
CA SER A 108 12.70 -6.33 -5.65
C SER A 108 13.01 -7.80 -5.94
N CYS A 109 13.42 -8.55 -4.91
CA CYS A 109 13.47 -9.99 -4.99
C CYS A 109 12.05 -10.53 -5.24
N ASN A 110 11.97 -11.53 -6.13
CA ASN A 110 10.71 -12.09 -6.64
C ASN A 110 10.70 -13.61 -6.43
N SER A 111 9.65 -14.29 -6.91
CA SER A 111 9.47 -15.74 -6.74
C SER A 111 10.60 -16.60 -7.34
N ASN A 112 11.40 -16.07 -8.27
CA ASN A 112 12.56 -16.78 -8.83
C ASN A 112 13.81 -16.68 -7.95
N CYS A 113 13.85 -15.77 -6.97
CA CYS A 113 14.98 -15.67 -6.06
C CYS A 113 14.95 -16.80 -5.03
N ALA A 114 16.11 -17.42 -4.78
CA ALA A 114 16.27 -18.45 -3.76
C ALA A 114 16.25 -17.89 -2.31
N CYS A 115 16.39 -16.57 -2.15
CA CYS A 115 16.42 -15.93 -0.85
C CYS A 115 15.10 -16.11 -0.10
N SER A 116 15.20 -16.13 1.22
CA SER A 116 14.08 -16.30 2.15
C SER A 116 12.94 -15.30 1.94
N THR A 117 11.75 -15.60 2.45
CA THR A 117 10.58 -14.73 2.36
C THR A 117 10.68 -13.47 3.21
N ASP A 118 11.52 -13.51 4.26
CA ASP A 118 11.84 -12.37 5.12
C ASP A 118 13.05 -11.55 4.62
N CYS A 119 13.51 -11.81 3.39
CA CYS A 119 14.58 -11.03 2.77
C CYS A 119 14.17 -9.55 2.66
N PRO A 120 14.99 -8.58 3.13
CA PRO A 120 14.68 -7.16 3.05
C PRO A 120 14.39 -6.64 1.64
N GLN A 121 15.03 -7.24 0.65
CA GLN A 121 14.87 -6.89 -0.76
C GLN A 121 13.53 -7.39 -1.35
N ARG A 122 12.71 -8.15 -0.60
CA ARG A 122 11.31 -8.51 -0.96
C ARG A 122 10.30 -7.48 -0.45
N CYS A 123 10.53 -6.20 -0.74
CA CYS A 123 9.74 -5.10 -0.17
C CYS A 123 8.28 -5.06 -0.67
N VAL A 124 8.01 -5.39 -1.94
CA VAL A 124 6.65 -5.33 -2.52
C VAL A 124 5.80 -6.54 -2.12
N ALA A 125 6.39 -7.73 -2.12
CA ALA A 125 5.67 -8.97 -1.81
C ALA A 125 5.20 -9.05 -0.33
N GLY A 126 5.72 -8.17 0.54
CA GLY A 126 5.33 -8.07 1.94
C GLY A 126 3.99 -7.37 2.19
N GLY A 127 3.32 -6.85 1.15
CA GLY A 127 2.03 -6.16 1.28
C GLY A 127 2.06 -4.97 2.26
N VAL A 128 0.90 -4.58 2.78
CA VAL A 128 0.82 -3.54 3.82
C VAL A 128 1.33 -4.08 5.16
N THR A 129 2.33 -3.41 5.73
CA THR A 129 2.94 -3.77 7.04
C THR A 129 2.83 -2.68 8.10
N LEU A 130 2.47 -1.46 7.70
CA LEU A 130 2.27 -0.32 8.61
C LEU A 130 0.80 -0.22 9.05
N PRO A 131 0.52 0.32 10.25
CA PRO A 131 -0.86 0.53 10.70
C PRO A 131 -1.46 1.75 9.99
N LEU A 132 -2.17 1.51 8.90
CA LEU A 132 -2.74 2.56 8.06
C LEU A 132 -4.22 2.81 8.38
N GLN A 133 -4.60 4.09 8.34
CA GLN A 133 -5.97 4.54 8.56
C GLN A 133 -6.40 5.50 7.44
N VAL A 134 -7.56 5.22 6.86
CA VAL A 134 -8.29 6.11 5.96
C VAL A 134 -9.15 7.07 6.80
N SER A 135 -9.05 8.36 6.52
CA SER A 135 -9.84 9.41 7.21
C SER A 135 -10.21 10.55 6.29
N TRP A 136 -11.31 11.24 6.61
CA TRP A 136 -11.69 12.46 5.92
C TRP A 136 -10.83 13.66 6.36
N MET A 137 -10.36 14.45 5.39
CA MET A 137 -9.51 15.62 5.60
C MET A 137 -10.14 16.89 4.99
N GLY A 138 -11.40 17.14 5.31
CA GLY A 138 -12.13 18.34 4.91
C GLY A 138 -12.08 18.57 3.41
N LYS A 139 -11.57 19.74 2.98
CA LYS A 139 -11.49 20.11 1.56
C LYS A 139 -10.57 19.22 0.71
N LYS A 140 -9.67 18.43 1.31
CA LYS A 140 -8.79 17.50 0.60
C LYS A 140 -9.47 16.15 0.32
N GLY A 141 -10.64 15.89 0.90
CA GLY A 141 -11.35 14.63 0.77
C GLY A 141 -10.75 13.52 1.61
N TRP A 142 -10.83 12.28 1.13
CA TRP A 142 -10.26 11.11 1.78
C TRP A 142 -8.74 11.13 1.77
N SER A 143 -8.16 10.73 2.89
CA SER A 143 -6.72 10.70 3.12
C SER A 143 -6.32 9.37 3.73
N LEU A 144 -5.07 8.96 3.49
CA LEU A 144 -4.42 7.84 4.15
C LEU A 144 -3.37 8.39 5.10
N ARG A 145 -3.40 7.95 6.36
CA ARG A 145 -2.40 8.28 7.37
C ARG A 145 -1.86 7.00 8.01
N CYS A 146 -0.66 7.05 8.54
CA CYS A 146 -0.12 5.99 9.41
C CYS A 146 -0.41 6.34 10.88
N GLU A 147 -0.82 5.36 11.67
CA GLU A 147 -1.05 5.51 13.12
C GLU A 147 0.24 5.36 13.95
N ALA A 148 1.39 5.16 13.28
CA ALA A 148 2.71 5.04 13.87
C ALA A 148 3.72 5.92 13.12
N ASP A 149 4.84 6.23 13.78
CA ASP A 149 5.98 6.90 13.15
C ASP A 149 6.57 6.04 12.02
N ILE A 150 6.96 6.69 10.92
CA ILE A 150 7.54 6.04 9.75
C ILE A 150 9.02 6.41 9.68
N SER A 151 9.89 5.40 9.79
CA SER A 151 11.32 5.57 9.55
C SER A 151 11.59 6.01 8.12
N ALA A 152 12.58 6.90 7.94
CA ALA A 152 12.98 7.35 6.60
C ALA A 152 13.39 6.16 5.72
N GLY A 153 12.90 6.14 4.48
CA GLY A 153 13.16 5.05 3.52
C GLY A 153 12.32 3.79 3.72
N ARG A 154 11.43 3.73 4.73
CA ARG A 154 10.54 2.59 4.94
C ARG A 154 9.56 2.44 3.79
N PHE A 155 9.43 1.22 3.27
CA PHE A 155 8.35 0.90 2.34
C PHE A 155 6.97 1.04 3.01
N VAL A 156 6.04 1.75 2.37
CA VAL A 156 4.72 2.04 2.92
C VAL A 156 3.65 1.12 2.31
N ILE A 157 3.24 1.38 1.06
CA ILE A 157 2.30 0.56 0.28
C ILE A 157 2.65 0.59 -1.20
N GLU A 158 2.08 -0.35 -1.97
CA GLU A 158 2.01 -0.28 -3.42
C GLU A 158 0.76 0.49 -3.88
N TYR A 159 0.90 1.31 -4.92
CA TYR A 159 -0.24 1.89 -5.63
C TYR A 159 -0.83 0.86 -6.60
N VAL A 160 -2.00 0.32 -6.27
CA VAL A 160 -2.68 -0.72 -7.05
C VAL A 160 -3.90 -0.18 -7.80
N GLY A 161 -4.14 -0.68 -9.00
CA GLY A 161 -5.24 -0.18 -9.84
C GLY A 161 -5.52 -1.02 -11.08
N LYS A 162 -6.47 -0.56 -11.89
CA LYS A 162 -6.66 -1.09 -13.25
C LYS A 162 -5.67 -0.41 -14.18
N ALA A 163 -4.78 -1.18 -14.79
CA ALA A 163 -3.80 -0.64 -15.75
C ALA A 163 -4.49 -0.42 -17.10
N HIS A 164 -4.47 0.81 -17.62
CA HIS A 164 -5.04 1.15 -18.93
C HIS A 164 -3.92 1.28 -19.97
N SER A 165 -4.17 0.90 -21.23
CA SER A 165 -3.14 0.75 -22.27
C SER A 165 -2.33 2.01 -22.60
N CYS A 166 -2.79 3.20 -22.19
CA CYS A 166 -2.11 4.48 -22.35
C CYS A 166 -1.27 4.90 -21.13
N CYS A 167 -1.44 4.21 -20.00
CA CYS A 167 -0.84 4.56 -18.72
C CYS A 167 -0.29 3.27 -18.09
N VAL A 168 1.00 2.99 -18.29
CA VAL A 168 1.71 2.11 -17.37
C VAL A 168 1.70 2.87 -16.05
N SER A 169 0.88 2.45 -15.10
CA SER A 169 0.92 2.98 -13.75
C SER A 169 2.30 2.64 -13.20
N VAL A 170 3.18 3.64 -13.28
CA VAL A 170 4.46 3.67 -12.60
C VAL A 170 4.17 3.35 -11.14
N VAL A 171 4.97 2.46 -10.56
CA VAL A 171 5.05 2.26 -9.12
C VAL A 171 5.31 3.64 -8.51
N LEU A 172 4.24 4.31 -8.08
CA LEU A 172 4.35 5.57 -7.39
C LEU A 172 4.74 5.18 -5.97
N HIS A 173 6.04 5.24 -5.71
CA HIS A 173 6.53 5.29 -4.34
C HIS A 173 5.82 6.46 -3.65
N LEU A 174 4.80 6.17 -2.86
CA LEU A 174 4.29 7.09 -1.86
C LEU A 174 5.38 7.17 -0.78
N TYR A 175 6.43 7.94 -1.05
CA TYR A 175 7.23 8.54 0.00
C TYR A 175 6.33 9.57 0.68
N LEU A 176 5.55 9.14 1.66
CA LEU A 176 5.04 10.05 2.67
C LEU A 176 6.27 10.53 3.45
N PHE A 177 6.91 11.59 2.95
CA PHE A 177 7.82 12.38 3.76
C PHE A 177 6.99 13.00 4.88
N CYS A 178 7.31 12.65 6.12
CA CYS A 178 7.13 13.59 7.23
C CYS A 178 8.24 14.64 7.17
#